data_AF-A0A538JHU2-F1
#
_entry.id   AF-A0A538JHU2-F1
#
_cell.length_a   1.000
_cell.length_b   1.000
_cell.length_c   1.000
_cell.angle_alpha   90.00
_cell.angle_beta   90.00
_cell.angle_gamma   90.00
#
_symmetry.space_group_name_H-M   'P 1'
#
loop_
_entity.id
_entity.type
_entity.pdbx_description
1 polymer ?
#
loop_
_entity_poly.entity_id
_entity_poly.type
_entity_poly.pdbx_seq_one_letter_code
_entity_poly.pdbx_strand_id
1 'polypeptide(L)'
;MRKRPIGQILVEKNEISEAELAAALAEQERTGLRLGQILIETGRISWLALARAIAEQVLDIQDVEPAPAAQPPAVPPAAAPAAAVPPPVALPPIPTPFVPPPPTFPVPVPVAVPVAPPPARVAPELIHDPEIKLHSVEALLKERQRAFIELVTTTETLRMKVAHLEEIIEERDRELTKLRVARAAS
;
A
#
# COMPACT_ATOMS: atom_id res chain seq x y z
N MET A 1 -6.65 -19.31 1.21
CA MET A 1 -7.12 -18.07 0.55
C MET A 1 -5.90 -17.32 0.02
N ARG A 2 -5.70 -17.21 -1.30
CA ARG A 2 -4.67 -16.33 -1.87
C ARG A 2 -5.36 -15.05 -2.30
N LYS A 3 -5.16 -13.97 -1.54
CA LYS A 3 -5.61 -12.64 -1.94
C LYS A 3 -4.75 -12.19 -3.12
N ARG A 4 -5.37 -11.60 -4.15
CA ARG A 4 -4.60 -10.95 -5.23
C ARG A 4 -3.74 -9.84 -4.61
N PRO A 5 -2.43 -9.76 -4.90
CA PRO A 5 -1.59 -8.73 -4.35
C PRO A 5 -1.94 -7.37 -4.97
N ILE A 6 -1.87 -6.31 -4.17
CA ILE A 6 -2.24 -4.94 -4.59
C ILE A 6 -1.43 -4.47 -5.81
N GLY A 7 -0.15 -4.86 -5.90
CA GLY A 7 0.71 -4.51 -7.01
C GLY A 7 0.22 -5.09 -8.34
N GLN A 8 -0.33 -6.30 -8.33
CA GLN A 8 -0.84 -6.94 -9.54
C GLN A 8 -2.12 -6.25 -10.03
N ILE A 9 -3.01 -5.84 -9.11
CA ILE A 9 -4.20 -5.05 -9.45
C ILE A 9 -3.82 -3.71 -10.08
N LEU A 10 -2.76 -3.06 -9.58
CA LEU A 10 -2.27 -1.80 -10.15
C LEU A 10 -1.69 -1.96 -11.56
N VAL A 11 -1.00 -3.08 -11.84
CA VAL A 11 -0.50 -3.41 -13.18
C VAL A 11 -1.64 -3.73 -14.14
N GLU A 12 -2.60 -4.56 -13.72
CA GLU A 12 -3.79 -4.92 -14.53
C GLU A 12 -4.58 -3.68 -14.99
N LYS A 13 -4.58 -2.62 -14.17
CA LYS A 13 -5.28 -1.36 -14.46
C LYS A 13 -4.44 -0.33 -15.21
N ASN A 14 -3.22 -0.69 -15.64
CA ASN A 14 -2.24 0.21 -16.25
C ASN A 14 -1.92 1.45 -15.40
N GLU A 15 -2.09 1.37 -14.08
CA GLU A 15 -1.69 2.46 -13.17
C GLU A 15 -0.16 2.45 -12.95
N ILE A 16 0.47 1.28 -13.07
CA ILE A 16 1.93 1.10 -13.05
C ILE A 16 2.36 0.01 -14.04
N SER A 17 3.60 0.07 -14.51
CA SER A 17 4.22 -1.02 -15.26
C SER A 17 4.81 -2.12 -14.34
N GLU A 18 5.05 -3.32 -14.88
CA GLU A 18 5.73 -4.40 -14.15
C GLU A 18 7.14 -3.97 -13.68
N ALA A 19 7.84 -3.18 -14.48
CA ALA A 19 9.16 -2.65 -14.14
C ALA A 19 9.10 -1.68 -12.94
N GLU A 20 8.08 -0.81 -12.89
CA GLU A 20 7.86 0.11 -11.77
C GLU A 20 7.42 -0.62 -10.51
N LEU A 21 6.61 -1.68 -10.65
CA LEU A 21 6.26 -2.55 -9.53
C LEU A 21 7.50 -3.24 -8.96
N ALA A 22 8.38 -3.78 -9.81
CA ALA A 22 9.62 -4.43 -9.38
C ALA A 22 10.55 -3.45 -8.66
N ALA A 23 10.70 -2.22 -9.17
CA ALA A 23 11.48 -1.18 -8.51
C ALA A 23 10.91 -0.81 -7.13
N ALA A 24 9.59 -0.68 -7.02
CA ALA A 24 8.93 -0.37 -5.76
C ALA A 24 9.02 -1.52 -4.74
N LEU A 25 9.02 -2.78 -5.18
CA LEU A 25 9.23 -3.95 -4.32
C LEU A 25 10.68 -4.02 -3.79
N ALA A 26 11.67 -3.75 -4.64
CA ALA A 26 13.07 -3.69 -4.20
C ALA A 26 13.28 -2.59 -3.14
N GLU A 27 12.64 -1.44 -3.32
CA GLU A 27 12.68 -0.34 -2.35
C GLU A 27 11.93 -0.69 -1.06
N GLN A 28 10.84 -1.45 -1.15
CA GLN A 28 10.12 -1.98 0.01
C GLN A 28 10.99 -2.93 0.83
N GLU A 29 11.76 -3.83 0.21
CA GLU A 29 12.68 -4.72 0.93
C GLU A 29 13.81 -3.96 1.63
N ARG A 30 14.31 -2.88 1.00
CA ARG A 30 15.39 -2.06 1.54
C ARG A 30 14.95 -1.17 2.72
N THR A 31 13.72 -0.66 2.68
CA THR A 31 13.22 0.35 3.63
C THR A 31 12.21 -0.18 4.64
N GLY A 32 11.52 -1.27 4.34
CA GLY A 32 10.40 -1.78 5.12
C GLY A 32 9.11 -0.95 5.02
N LEU A 33 9.07 0.07 4.15
CA LEU A 33 7.87 0.88 3.94
C LEU A 33 6.76 0.10 3.22
N ARG A 34 5.52 0.59 3.28
CA ARG A 34 4.42 -0.03 2.55
C ARG A 34 4.55 0.24 1.05
N LEU A 35 4.36 -0.78 0.22
CA LEU A 35 4.40 -0.68 -1.24
C LEU A 35 3.57 0.52 -1.78
N GLY A 36 2.34 0.69 -1.29
CA GLY A 36 1.49 1.81 -1.69
C GLY A 36 2.05 3.19 -1.31
N GLN A 37 2.76 3.30 -0.19
CA GLN A 37 3.41 4.54 0.21
C GLN A 37 4.58 4.87 -0.72
N ILE A 38 5.42 3.88 -1.03
CA ILE A 38 6.55 4.03 -1.97
C ILE A 38 6.05 4.47 -3.35
N LEU A 39 4.98 3.85 -3.85
CA LEU A 39 4.41 4.19 -5.16
C LEU A 39 3.82 5.60 -5.21
N ILE A 40 3.33 6.13 -4.09
CA ILE A 40 2.84 7.52 -4.00
C ILE A 40 4.00 8.50 -3.89
N GLU A 41 4.98 8.23 -3.01
CA GLU A 41 6.14 9.09 -2.80
C GLU A 41 7.03 9.21 -4.04
N THR A 42 7.12 8.13 -4.83
CA THR A 42 7.82 8.11 -6.12
C THR A 42 7.00 8.71 -7.26
N GLY A 43 5.76 9.16 -7.00
CA GLY A 43 4.87 9.79 -7.97
C GLY A 43 4.34 8.85 -9.04
N ARG A 44 4.43 7.52 -8.83
CA ARG A 44 3.99 6.50 -9.78
C ARG A 44 2.48 6.31 -9.77
N ILE A 45 1.84 6.47 -8.61
CA ILE A 45 0.37 6.39 -8.48
C ILE A 45 -0.18 7.52 -7.60
N SER A 46 -1.44 7.87 -7.82
CA SER A 46 -2.17 8.76 -6.93
C SER A 46 -2.79 8.02 -5.74
N TRP A 47 -3.10 8.76 -4.66
CA TRP A 47 -3.88 8.24 -3.54
C TRP A 47 -5.22 7.62 -3.95
N LEU A 48 -5.87 8.21 -4.97
CA LEU A 48 -7.13 7.72 -5.50
C LEU A 48 -6.95 6.37 -6.22
N ALA A 49 -5.90 6.22 -7.02
CA ALA A 49 -5.58 4.96 -7.71
C ALA A 49 -5.30 3.84 -6.70
N LEU A 50 -4.51 4.12 -5.66
CA LEU A 50 -4.25 3.17 -4.58
C LEU A 50 -5.55 2.78 -3.85
N ALA A 51 -6.40 3.74 -3.50
CA ALA A 51 -7.67 3.46 -2.83
C ALA A 51 -8.59 2.55 -3.67
N ARG A 52 -8.66 2.79 -4.99
CA ARG A 52 -9.43 1.94 -5.91
C ARG A 52 -8.89 0.52 -5.96
N ALA A 53 -7.57 0.34 -6.03
CA ALA A 53 -6.95 -0.98 -6.03
C ALA A 53 -7.21 -1.74 -4.71
N ILE A 54 -7.21 -1.04 -3.57
CA ILE A 54 -7.49 -1.66 -2.26
C ILE A 54 -8.95 -2.10 -2.18
N ALA A 55 -9.88 -1.27 -2.66
CA ALA A 55 -11.30 -1.62 -2.69
C ALA A 55 -11.54 -2.91 -3.51
N GLU A 56 -10.89 -3.02 -4.65
CA GLU A 56 -10.98 -4.17 -5.55
C GLU A 56 -10.39 -5.44 -4.94
N GLN A 57 -9.25 -5.33 -4.25
CA GLN A 57 -8.66 -6.43 -3.48
C GLN A 57 -9.61 -6.97 -2.40
N VAL A 58 -10.47 -6.13 -1.83
CA VAL A 58 -11.45 -6.51 -0.80
C VAL A 58 -12.71 -7.11 -1.43
N LEU A 59 -13.13 -6.63 -2.60
CA LEU A 59 -14.27 -7.18 -3.36
C LEU A 59 -13.99 -8.59 -3.88
N ASP A 60 -12.76 -8.87 -4.34
CA ASP A 60 -12.30 -10.21 -4.75
C ASP A 60 -12.41 -11.29 -3.64
N ILE A 61 -12.57 -10.89 -2.38
CA ILE A 61 -12.78 -11.83 -1.26
C ILE A 61 -14.21 -12.38 -1.27
N GLN A 62 -15.15 -11.76 -2.00
CA GLN A 62 -16.58 -12.09 -1.97
C GLN A 62 -17.06 -12.98 -3.14
N ASP A 63 -16.28 -13.12 -4.22
CA ASP A 63 -16.68 -13.85 -5.45
C ASP A 63 -15.91 -15.17 -5.68
N VAL A 64 -15.75 -16.01 -4.66
CA VAL A 64 -15.19 -17.36 -4.86
C VAL A 64 -16.19 -18.45 -4.46
N GLU A 65 -16.94 -18.90 -5.47
CA GLU A 65 -17.61 -20.21 -5.48
C GLU A 65 -16.56 -21.33 -5.27
N PRO A 66 -16.80 -22.32 -4.39
CA PRO A 66 -15.77 -23.28 -4.03
C PRO A 66 -15.55 -24.31 -5.15
N ALA A 67 -14.53 -24.08 -5.99
CA ALA A 67 -13.97 -25.12 -6.84
C ALA A 67 -13.34 -26.24 -5.98
N PRO A 68 -13.61 -27.53 -6.28
CA PRO A 68 -13.23 -28.63 -5.40
C PRO A 68 -11.71 -28.83 -5.37
N ALA A 69 -11.19 -28.83 -4.14
CA ALA A 69 -9.92 -29.40 -3.67
C ALA A 69 -8.88 -29.80 -4.73
N ALA A 70 -8.05 -28.84 -5.15
CA ALA A 70 -6.72 -29.15 -5.64
C ALA A 70 -5.81 -29.49 -4.45
N GLN A 71 -5.31 -30.73 -4.44
CA GLN A 71 -4.47 -31.32 -3.42
C GLN A 71 -3.18 -30.50 -3.18
N PRO A 72 -2.66 -30.43 -1.94
CA PRO A 72 -1.37 -29.79 -1.67
C PRO A 72 -0.23 -30.52 -2.41
N PRO A 73 0.80 -29.79 -2.89
CA PRO A 73 1.94 -30.41 -3.58
C PRO A 73 2.66 -31.36 -2.63
N ALA A 74 2.60 -32.64 -2.94
CA ALA A 74 3.42 -33.67 -2.32
C ALA A 74 4.89 -33.38 -2.59
N VAL A 75 5.66 -33.27 -1.50
CA VAL A 75 7.10 -33.53 -1.47
C VAL A 75 7.40 -34.82 -2.26
N PRO A 76 8.26 -34.81 -3.30
CA PRO A 76 8.71 -36.06 -3.91
C PRO A 76 9.77 -36.72 -3.02
N PRO A 77 9.53 -37.94 -2.49
CA PRO A 77 10.58 -38.76 -1.94
C PRO A 77 11.47 -39.32 -3.06
N ALA A 78 12.77 -39.33 -2.78
CA ALA A 78 13.78 -40.01 -3.56
C ALA A 78 13.41 -41.48 -3.80
N ALA A 79 13.39 -41.91 -5.06
CA ALA A 79 13.65 -43.29 -5.46
C ALA A 79 14.12 -43.30 -6.93
N ALA A 80 15.30 -43.85 -7.13
CA ALA A 80 16.01 -43.95 -8.40
C ALA A 80 15.30 -44.85 -9.43
N PRO A 81 15.63 -44.71 -10.73
CA PRO A 81 15.75 -45.85 -11.61
C PRO A 81 17.24 -46.13 -11.90
N ALA A 82 17.60 -47.40 -11.75
CA ALA A 82 18.87 -47.96 -12.14
C ALA A 82 19.05 -47.85 -13.67
N ALA A 83 20.13 -47.21 -14.10
CA ALA A 83 20.71 -47.38 -15.42
C ALA A 83 22.23 -47.50 -15.24
N ALA A 84 22.78 -48.53 -15.85
CA ALA A 84 24.10 -49.06 -15.57
C ALA A 84 25.18 -48.53 -16.53
N VAL A 85 26.42 -48.43 -16.00
CA VAL A 85 27.78 -48.48 -16.62
C VAL A 85 28.19 -47.24 -17.46
N PRO A 86 29.47 -46.72 -17.47
CA PRO A 86 30.78 -47.33 -17.11
C PRO A 86 31.72 -46.51 -16.17
N PRO A 87 32.86 -47.08 -15.70
CA PRO A 87 33.99 -46.37 -15.03
C PRO A 87 34.94 -45.75 -16.10
N PRO A 88 36.07 -45.04 -15.82
CA PRO A 88 36.84 -44.76 -14.57
C PRO A 88 37.10 -43.22 -14.38
N VAL A 89 37.75 -42.69 -13.35
CA VAL A 89 39.20 -42.53 -13.14
C VAL A 89 39.38 -41.85 -11.77
N ALA A 90 40.25 -42.39 -10.91
CA ALA A 90 40.57 -41.81 -9.61
C ALA A 90 41.42 -40.54 -9.76
N LEU A 91 40.93 -39.41 -9.26
CA LEU A 91 41.72 -38.21 -8.97
C LEU A 91 42.18 -38.26 -7.50
N PRO A 92 43.41 -37.82 -7.18
CA PRO A 92 43.94 -37.86 -5.81
C PRO A 92 43.18 -36.91 -4.87
N PRO A 93 43.12 -37.21 -3.54
CA PRO A 93 42.45 -36.35 -2.58
C PRO A 93 43.25 -35.06 -2.34
N ILE A 94 42.55 -33.91 -2.36
CA ILE A 94 43.09 -32.62 -1.90
C ILE A 94 43.12 -32.66 -0.36
N PRO A 95 44.23 -32.29 0.31
CA PRO A 95 44.25 -32.21 1.77
C PRO A 95 43.39 -31.04 2.27
N THR A 96 42.48 -31.31 3.20
CA THR A 96 41.72 -30.29 3.91
C THR A 96 42.62 -29.55 4.92
N PRO A 97 42.57 -28.21 5.00
CA PRO A 97 43.26 -27.49 6.06
C PRO A 97 42.54 -27.69 7.41
N PHE A 98 43.33 -27.95 8.45
CA PHE A 98 42.87 -28.06 9.83
C PHE A 98 42.45 -26.70 10.36
N VAL A 99 41.17 -26.53 10.70
CA VAL A 99 40.64 -25.35 11.41
C VAL A 99 40.66 -25.66 12.92
N PRO A 100 41.36 -24.89 13.77
CA PRO A 100 41.34 -25.12 15.21
C PRO A 100 39.97 -24.76 15.81
N PRO A 101 39.52 -25.47 16.86
CA PRO A 101 38.26 -25.14 17.53
C PRO A 101 38.35 -23.78 18.24
N PRO A 102 37.27 -22.98 18.27
CA PRO A 102 37.24 -21.72 18.99
C PRO A 102 37.30 -21.95 20.51
N PRO A 103 37.83 -20.98 21.30
CA PRO A 103 37.90 -21.12 22.75
C PRO A 103 36.50 -21.16 23.38
N THR A 104 36.30 -22.10 24.29
CA THR A 104 35.08 -22.27 25.07
C THR A 104 35.00 -21.16 26.14
N PHE A 105 34.08 -20.21 25.99
CA PHE A 105 33.72 -19.30 27.07
C PHE A 105 32.66 -19.95 27.98
N PRO A 106 32.73 -19.79 29.31
CA PRO A 106 31.71 -20.30 30.22
C PRO A 106 30.39 -19.56 29.97
N VAL A 107 29.37 -20.29 29.51
CA VAL A 107 28.00 -19.79 29.39
C VAL A 107 27.45 -19.63 30.81
N PRO A 108 26.96 -18.45 31.23
CA PRO A 108 26.31 -18.31 32.53
C PRO A 108 25.03 -19.14 32.55
N VAL A 109 24.89 -19.98 33.56
CA VAL A 109 23.67 -20.74 33.84
C VAL A 109 22.52 -19.73 34.05
N PRO A 110 21.41 -19.78 33.30
CA PRO A 110 20.30 -18.88 33.56
C PRO A 110 19.68 -19.25 34.90
N VAL A 111 19.85 -18.39 35.89
CA VAL A 111 19.03 -18.39 37.11
C VAL A 111 17.59 -18.17 36.65
N ALA A 112 16.73 -19.16 36.89
CA ALA A 112 15.30 -19.06 36.63
C ALA A 112 14.72 -17.94 37.50
N VAL A 113 14.53 -16.77 36.91
CA VAL A 113 13.68 -15.73 37.47
C VAL A 113 12.24 -16.24 37.36
N PRO A 114 11.46 -16.34 38.45
CA PRO A 114 10.05 -16.67 38.34
C PRO A 114 9.36 -15.52 37.60
N VAL A 115 9.08 -15.73 36.32
CA VAL A 115 8.26 -14.83 35.51
C VAL A 115 6.84 -14.92 36.06
N ALA A 116 6.43 -13.89 36.81
CA ALA A 116 5.04 -13.68 37.17
C ALA A 116 4.19 -13.68 35.88
N PRO A 117 2.98 -14.28 35.88
CA PRO A 117 2.11 -14.21 34.71
C PRO A 117 1.86 -12.73 34.37
N PRO A 118 1.94 -12.33 33.09
CA PRO A 118 1.62 -10.97 32.71
C PRO A 118 0.19 -10.66 33.19
N PRO A 119 -0.07 -9.50 33.82
CA PRO A 119 -1.44 -9.12 34.13
C PRO A 119 -2.22 -9.16 32.83
N ALA A 120 -3.34 -9.89 32.84
CA ALA A 120 -4.25 -9.96 31.72
C ALA A 120 -4.45 -8.54 31.18
N ARG A 121 -3.94 -8.28 29.98
CA ARG A 121 -4.32 -7.07 29.25
C ARG A 121 -5.82 -7.17 29.13
N VAL A 122 -6.52 -6.37 29.92
CA VAL A 122 -7.93 -6.08 29.72
C VAL A 122 -7.95 -5.42 28.35
N ALA A 123 -8.22 -6.23 27.31
CA ALA A 123 -8.66 -5.67 26.04
C ALA A 123 -9.81 -4.74 26.42
N PRO A 124 -9.84 -3.48 25.95
CA PRO A 124 -11.07 -2.70 26.09
C PRO A 124 -12.15 -3.59 25.47
N GLU A 125 -13.13 -4.00 26.27
CA GLU A 125 -14.31 -4.70 25.77
C GLU A 125 -14.88 -3.80 24.68
N LEU A 126 -14.53 -4.13 23.44
CA LEU A 126 -15.20 -3.61 22.28
C LEU A 126 -16.64 -4.00 22.54
N ILE A 127 -17.51 -3.01 22.66
CA ILE A 127 -18.94 -3.22 22.51
C ILE A 127 -19.07 -3.76 21.07
N HIS A 128 -19.20 -5.09 20.95
CA HIS A 128 -19.19 -5.84 19.70
C HIS A 128 -20.60 -5.92 19.14
N ASP A 129 -21.29 -4.78 19.03
CA ASP A 129 -22.54 -4.75 18.29
C ASP A 129 -22.28 -4.23 16.87
N PRO A 130 -22.37 -5.07 15.83
CA PRO A 130 -22.13 -4.65 14.45
C PRO A 130 -23.09 -3.54 14.00
N GLU A 131 -24.28 -3.44 14.60
CA GLU A 131 -25.26 -2.38 14.30
C GLU A 131 -24.76 -0.99 14.75
N ILE A 132 -24.08 -0.91 15.90
CA ILE A 132 -23.49 0.35 16.40
C ILE A 132 -22.35 0.81 15.48
N LYS A 133 -21.55 -0.12 14.93
CA LYS A 133 -20.49 0.21 13.97
C LYS A 133 -21.07 0.72 12.64
N LEU A 134 -22.15 0.12 12.14
CA LEU A 134 -22.82 0.58 10.91
C LEU A 134 -23.37 2.00 11.07
N HIS A 135 -24.09 2.27 12.16
CA HIS A 135 -24.63 3.61 12.42
C HIS A 135 -23.53 4.68 12.59
N SER A 136 -22.39 4.32 13.18
CA SER A 136 -21.23 5.22 13.27
C SER A 136 -20.61 5.52 11.89
N VAL A 137 -20.49 4.50 11.02
CA VAL A 137 -20.00 4.69 9.64
C VAL A 137 -20.98 5.52 8.81
N GLU A 138 -22.28 5.26 8.93
CA GLU A 138 -23.32 6.06 8.28
C GLU A 138 -23.29 7.53 8.74
N ALA A 139 -23.10 7.77 10.04
CA ALA A 139 -22.96 9.11 10.59
C ALA A 139 -21.73 9.82 10.02
N LEU A 140 -20.58 9.13 9.99
CA LEU A 140 -19.34 9.69 9.43
C LEU A 140 -19.46 9.98 7.93
N LEU A 141 -20.12 9.11 7.17
CA LEU A 141 -20.39 9.31 5.75
C LEU A 141 -21.31 10.51 5.52
N LYS A 142 -22.38 10.64 6.31
CA LYS A 142 -23.29 11.80 6.25
C LYS A 142 -22.57 13.09 6.60
N GLU A 143 -21.72 13.08 7.62
CA GLU A 143 -20.91 14.24 8.02
C GLU A 143 -19.93 14.64 6.92
N ARG A 144 -19.22 13.67 6.33
CA ARG A 144 -18.32 13.93 5.20
C ARG A 144 -19.07 14.43 3.96
N GLN A 145 -20.23 13.86 3.65
CA GLN A 145 -21.05 14.32 2.52
C GLN A 145 -21.53 15.76 2.74
N ARG A 146 -21.95 16.11 3.96
CA ARG A 146 -22.32 17.48 4.32
C ARG A 146 -21.15 18.45 4.14
N ALA A 147 -19.97 18.11 4.67
CA ALA A 147 -18.77 18.92 4.52
C ALA A 147 -18.37 19.11 3.04
N PHE A 148 -18.53 18.06 2.23
CA PHE A 148 -18.27 18.14 0.79
C PHE A 148 -19.24 19.09 0.07
N ILE A 149 -20.55 18.98 0.35
CA ILE A 149 -21.55 19.88 -0.23
C ILE A 149 -21.25 21.32 0.16
N GLU A 150 -20.96 21.58 1.43
CA GLU A 150 -20.59 22.90 1.91
C GLU A 150 -19.37 23.45 1.18
N LEU A 151 -18.29 22.67 1.07
CA LEU A 151 -17.09 23.06 0.36
C LEU A 151 -17.39 23.41 -1.12
N VAL A 152 -18.13 22.55 -1.81
CA VAL A 152 -18.49 22.77 -3.22
C VAL A 152 -19.34 24.05 -3.36
N THR A 153 -20.35 24.25 -2.50
CA THR A 153 -21.17 25.46 -2.50
C THR A 153 -20.35 26.71 -2.22
N THR A 154 -19.43 26.67 -1.25
CA THR A 154 -18.52 27.79 -0.96
C THR A 154 -17.62 28.09 -2.15
N THR A 155 -17.07 27.07 -2.81
CA THR A 155 -16.21 27.26 -3.99
C THR A 155 -16.99 27.87 -5.17
N GLU A 156 -18.24 27.45 -5.39
CA GLU A 156 -19.07 28.03 -6.45
C GLU A 156 -19.43 29.48 -6.14
N THR A 157 -19.74 29.78 -4.87
CA THR A 157 -19.98 31.16 -4.42
C THR A 157 -18.74 32.03 -4.63
N LEU A 158 -17.56 31.51 -4.30
CA LEU A 158 -16.31 32.23 -4.50
C LEU A 158 -16.02 32.44 -5.99
N ARG A 159 -16.26 31.43 -6.83
CA ARG A 159 -16.14 31.52 -8.29
C ARG A 159 -17.04 32.62 -8.85
N MET A 160 -18.31 32.67 -8.46
CA MET A 160 -19.23 33.74 -8.87
C MET A 160 -18.74 35.12 -8.43
N LYS A 161 -18.25 35.24 -7.20
CA LYS A 161 -17.69 36.51 -6.69
C LYS A 161 -16.45 36.96 -7.47
N VAL A 162 -15.57 36.02 -7.82
CA VAL A 162 -14.38 36.32 -8.64
C VAL A 162 -14.80 36.81 -10.02
N ALA A 163 -15.71 36.10 -10.70
CA ALA A 163 -16.20 36.53 -12.01
C ALA A 163 -16.86 37.92 -11.98
N HIS A 164 -17.63 38.22 -10.92
CA HIS A 164 -18.23 39.54 -10.76
C HIS A 164 -17.19 40.65 -10.52
N LEU A 165 -16.14 40.38 -9.73
CA LEU A 165 -15.05 41.34 -9.53
C LEU A 165 -14.25 41.57 -10.81
N GLU A 166 -14.02 40.54 -11.61
CA GLU A 166 -13.37 40.66 -12.92
C GLU A 166 -14.18 41.56 -13.86
N GLU A 167 -15.51 41.40 -13.93
CA GLU A 167 -16.39 42.27 -14.71
C GLU A 167 -16.32 43.74 -14.26
N ILE A 168 -16.33 43.99 -12.94
CA ILE A 168 -16.17 45.34 -12.40
C ILE A 168 -14.83 45.94 -12.83
N ILE A 169 -13.74 45.18 -12.72
CA ILE A 169 -12.40 45.67 -13.09
C ILE A 169 -12.36 46.04 -14.58
N GLU A 170 -12.92 45.21 -15.46
CA GLU A 170 -12.99 45.52 -16.89
C GLU A 170 -13.79 46.77 -17.20
N GLU A 171 -14.93 47.00 -16.52
CA GLU A 171 -15.72 48.22 -16.69
C GLU A 171 -14.91 49.45 -16.22
N ARG A 172 -14.23 49.35 -15.08
CA ARG A 172 -13.37 50.42 -14.58
C ARG A 172 -12.23 50.74 -15.55
N ASP A 173 -11.61 49.73 -16.16
CA ASP A 173 -10.54 49.92 -17.14
C ASP A 173 -11.05 50.58 -18.43
N ARG A 174 -12.26 50.21 -18.88
CA ARG A 174 -12.94 50.86 -20.00
C ARG A 174 -13.22 52.33 -19.70
N GLU A 175 -13.73 52.64 -18.51
CA GLU A 175 -13.94 54.02 -18.08
C GLU A 175 -12.64 54.83 -17.98
N LEU A 176 -11.59 54.27 -17.36
CA LEU A 176 -10.28 54.93 -17.28
C LEU A 176 -9.71 55.23 -18.66
N THR A 177 -9.89 54.30 -19.61
CA THR A 177 -9.47 54.50 -21.00
C THR A 177 -10.25 55.63 -21.66
N LYS A 178 -11.58 55.66 -21.51
CA LYS A 178 -12.44 56.76 -22.01
C LYS A 178 -12.00 58.11 -21.44
N LEU A 179 -11.77 58.20 -20.12
CA LEU A 179 -11.34 59.44 -19.45
C LEU A 179 -9.95 59.89 -19.90
N ARG A 180 -9.01 58.96 -20.12
CA ARG A 180 -7.68 59.29 -20.66
C ARG A 180 -7.76 59.87 -22.07
N VAL A 181 -8.59 59.29 -22.94
CA VAL A 181 -8.81 59.79 -24.30
C VAL A 181 -9.46 61.18 -24.26
N ALA A 182 -10.50 61.38 -23.44
CA ALA A 182 -11.16 62.67 -23.29
C ALA A 182 -10.21 63.77 -22.80
N ARG A 183 -9.33 63.44 -21.84
CA ARG A 183 -8.30 64.37 -21.33
C ARG A 183 -7.23 64.68 -22.38
N ALA A 184 -6.85 63.73 -23.23
CA ALA A 184 -5.87 63.95 -24.29
C ALA A 184 -6.43 64.77 -25.48
N ALA A 185 -7.76 64.80 -25.63
CA ALA A 185 -8.46 65.54 -26.68
C ALA A 185 -8.86 66.98 -26.26
N SER A 186 -8.59 67.38 -25.01
CA SER A 186 -8.81 68.75 -24.49
C SER A 186 -7.48 69.49 -24.39
#